data_AF-B3MIV0-F1
#
_entry.id   AF-B3MIV0-F1
#
_cell.length_a   1.000
_cell.length_b   1.000
_cell.length_c   1.000
_cell.angle_alpha   90.00
_cell.angle_beta   90.00
_cell.angle_gamma   90.00
#
_symmetry.space_group_name_H-M   'P 1'
#
loop_
_entity.id
_entity.type
_entity.pdbx_description
1 polymer ?
#
loop_
_entity_poly.entity_id
_entity_poly.type
_entity_poly.pdbx_seq_one_letter_code
_entity_poly.pdbx_strand_id
1 'polypeptide(L)'
;MEAKPRKTEVVVDAMFGPHQETVAQIKQAYEDATKTIFDDLSADDLSAFVNIQKENGDAYADTEALVPKLREKMTAIMMKMHLGFFHSNDIENKLLALEVLKDKFAGQEGKKWNVNEMTPEELTRPLRIQLMDSSIRYLERKIETQQQKLQIALEKSKANRERLQNIQNERVKLNAIMEQQLAEFKEIKPQILDMQKSLIDSISRPDC
;
A
#
# COMPACT_ATOMS: atom_id res chain seq x y z
N MET A 1 12.74 -25.02 10.82
CA MET A 1 12.80 -23.91 9.86
C MET A 1 12.11 -22.72 10.51
N GLU A 2 12.89 -21.85 11.15
CA GLU A 2 12.36 -20.64 11.77
C GLU A 2 11.97 -19.65 10.67
N ALA A 3 10.71 -19.23 10.68
CA ALA A 3 10.20 -18.23 9.76
C ALA A 3 10.92 -16.91 10.05
N LYS A 4 11.73 -16.44 9.09
CA LYS A 4 12.35 -15.12 9.16
C LYS A 4 11.23 -14.07 9.22
N PRO A 5 11.13 -13.25 10.27
CA PRO A 5 10.06 -12.26 10.40
C PRO A 5 10.12 -11.26 9.25
N ARG A 6 8.94 -10.84 8.76
CA ARG A 6 8.85 -9.86 7.66
C ARG A 6 9.45 -8.54 8.14
N LYS A 7 10.11 -7.79 7.24
CA LYS A 7 10.74 -6.49 7.55
C LYS A 7 9.80 -5.50 8.27
N THR A 8 8.50 -5.63 8.10
CA THR A 8 7.47 -4.85 8.82
C THR A 8 7.31 -5.26 10.29
N GLU A 9 7.39 -6.54 10.63
CA GLU A 9 7.28 -7.03 12.02
C GLU A 9 8.50 -6.62 12.85
N VAL A 10 9.70 -6.66 12.26
CA VAL A 10 10.94 -6.26 12.93
C VAL A 10 10.98 -4.76 13.25
N VAL A 11 10.34 -3.92 12.42
CA VAL A 11 10.26 -2.46 12.64
C VAL A 11 9.22 -2.10 13.71
N VAL A 12 8.16 -2.91 13.81
CA VAL A 12 7.12 -2.78 14.84
C VAL A 12 7.72 -3.14 16.20
N ASP A 13 8.28 -4.33 16.39
CA ASP A 13 8.80 -4.76 17.70
C ASP A 13 9.95 -3.86 18.22
N ALA A 14 10.83 -3.38 17.33
CA ALA A 14 11.91 -2.48 17.70
C ALA A 14 11.45 -1.07 18.12
N MET A 15 10.29 -0.61 17.62
CA MET A 15 9.69 0.66 18.03
C MET A 15 8.83 0.54 19.28
N PHE A 16 8.17 -0.60 19.50
CA PHE A 16 7.20 -0.75 20.59
C PHE A 16 7.79 -1.27 21.90
N GLY A 17 8.84 -2.11 21.84
CA GLY A 17 9.44 -2.73 23.02
C GLY A 17 9.84 -1.76 24.14
N PRO A 18 10.54 -0.64 23.85
CA PRO A 18 10.97 0.31 24.88
C PRO A 18 9.83 1.02 25.61
N HIS A 19 8.68 1.21 24.94
CA HIS A 19 7.56 1.98 25.47
C HIS A 19 6.52 1.12 26.21
N GLN A 20 6.59 -0.22 26.09
CA GLN A 20 5.73 -1.13 26.86
C GLN A 20 5.94 -0.96 28.36
N GLU A 21 7.18 -0.74 28.79
CA GLU A 21 7.49 -0.47 30.20
C GLU A 21 6.87 0.85 30.68
N THR A 22 6.90 1.89 29.85
CA THR A 22 6.28 3.18 30.16
C THR A 22 4.75 3.06 30.30
N VAL A 23 4.11 2.31 29.40
CA VAL A 23 2.66 2.06 29.47
C VAL A 23 2.30 1.29 30.76
N ALA A 24 3.12 0.30 31.13
CA ALA A 24 2.94 -0.46 32.37
C ALA A 24 3.09 0.44 33.61
N GLN A 25 4.07 1.35 33.62
CA GLN A 25 4.26 2.32 34.71
C GLN A 25 3.08 3.29 34.83
N ILE A 26 2.54 3.79 33.71
CA ILE A 26 1.36 4.66 33.71
C ILE A 26 0.17 3.92 34.31
N LYS A 27 -0.08 2.69 33.85
CA LYS A 27 -1.16 1.85 34.38
C LYS A 27 -1.01 1.62 35.88
N GLN A 28 0.20 1.28 36.33
CA GLN A 28 0.51 1.08 37.74
C GLN A 28 0.24 2.34 38.56
N ALA A 29 0.65 3.52 38.07
CA ALA A 29 0.39 4.79 38.76
C ALA A 29 -1.11 5.08 38.91
N TYR A 30 -1.93 4.75 37.92
CA TYR A 30 -3.38 4.88 38.02
C TYR A 30 -4.00 3.85 38.98
N GLU A 31 -3.51 2.61 38.99
CA GLU A 31 -3.94 1.59 39.94
C GLU A 31 -3.61 2.00 41.38
N ASP A 32 -2.41 2.54 41.61
CA ASP A 32 -1.98 2.99 42.93
C ASP A 32 -2.76 4.24 43.38
N ALA A 33 -3.01 5.19 42.48
CA ALA A 33 -3.92 6.30 42.77
C ALA A 33 -5.31 5.80 43.15
N THR A 34 -5.83 4.79 42.43
CA THR A 34 -7.16 4.20 42.70
C THR A 34 -7.25 3.56 44.07
N LYS A 35 -6.16 2.94 44.56
CA LYS A 35 -6.11 2.34 45.90
C LYS A 35 -6.26 3.39 46.99
N THR A 36 -5.72 4.59 46.79
CA THR A 36 -5.70 5.65 47.80
C THR A 36 -6.88 6.62 47.73
N ILE A 37 -7.75 6.54 46.70
CA ILE A 37 -8.91 7.44 46.51
C ILE A 37 -9.77 7.56 47.78
N PHE A 38 -9.93 6.46 48.52
CA PHE A 38 -10.84 6.39 49.66
C PHE A 38 -10.12 6.36 51.02
N ASP A 39 -8.82 6.64 51.07
CA ASP A 39 -8.04 6.59 52.31
C ASP A 39 -8.45 7.68 53.31
N ASP A 40 -8.95 8.80 52.80
CA ASP A 40 -9.43 9.92 53.61
C ASP A 40 -10.82 9.68 54.22
N LEU A 41 -11.56 8.64 53.77
CA LEU A 41 -12.92 8.36 54.22
C LEU A 41 -12.94 7.95 55.70
N SER A 42 -13.42 8.79 56.58
CA SER A 42 -13.38 8.61 58.04
C SER A 42 -14.74 8.26 58.64
N ALA A 43 -14.77 7.96 59.94
CA ALA A 43 -16.03 7.76 60.67
C ALA A 43 -16.87 9.05 60.75
N ASP A 44 -16.22 10.21 60.72
CA ASP A 44 -16.87 11.52 60.78
C ASP A 44 -17.70 11.78 59.51
N ASP A 45 -17.28 11.25 58.36
CA ASP A 45 -18.02 11.34 57.10
C ASP A 45 -19.35 10.56 57.14
N LEU A 46 -19.49 9.64 58.10
CA LEU A 46 -20.72 8.88 58.33
C LEU A 46 -21.58 9.43 59.48
N SER A 47 -21.13 10.51 60.15
CA SER A 47 -21.80 11.08 61.33
C SER A 47 -23.27 11.48 61.09
N ALA A 48 -23.59 12.00 59.90
CA ALA A 48 -24.95 12.35 59.51
C ALA A 48 -25.87 11.12 59.50
N PHE A 49 -25.40 9.98 58.99
CA PHE A 49 -26.17 8.73 58.97
C PHE A 49 -26.37 8.15 60.37
N VAL A 50 -25.37 8.27 61.22
CA VAL A 50 -25.46 7.86 62.65
C VAL A 50 -26.50 8.71 63.38
N ASN A 51 -26.52 10.02 63.15
CA ASN A 51 -27.48 10.92 63.79
C ASN A 51 -28.93 10.58 63.40
N ILE A 52 -29.18 10.30 62.11
CA ILE A 52 -30.49 9.87 61.62
C ILE A 52 -30.92 8.53 62.25
N GLN A 53 -30.01 7.56 62.39
CA GLN A 53 -30.33 6.28 63.04
C GLN A 53 -30.65 6.43 64.53
N LYS A 54 -29.89 7.28 65.24
CA LYS A 54 -30.16 7.60 66.65
C LYS A 54 -31.54 8.22 66.84
N GLU A 55 -31.96 9.13 65.94
CA GLU A 55 -33.28 9.77 65.98
C GLU A 55 -34.43 8.78 65.77
N ASN A 56 -34.20 7.73 64.97
CA ASN A 56 -35.22 6.71 64.65
C ASN A 56 -35.26 5.54 65.65
N GLY A 57 -34.46 5.56 66.71
CA GLY A 57 -34.44 4.53 67.75
C GLY A 57 -33.73 3.23 67.37
N ASP A 58 -33.02 3.20 66.25
CA ASP A 58 -32.22 2.06 65.82
C ASP A 58 -30.84 2.05 66.52
N ALA A 59 -30.30 0.85 66.71
CA ALA A 59 -29.07 0.61 67.46
C ALA A 59 -27.85 1.36 66.89
N TYR A 60 -26.90 1.70 67.78
CA TYR A 60 -25.63 2.36 67.47
C TYR A 60 -24.89 1.67 66.30
N ALA A 61 -24.71 2.40 65.20
CA ALA A 61 -23.85 1.95 64.10
C ALA A 61 -22.38 2.09 64.50
N ASP A 62 -21.67 0.96 64.54
CA ASP A 62 -20.21 0.93 64.66
C ASP A 62 -19.57 1.42 63.36
N THR A 63 -19.42 2.74 63.25
CA THR A 63 -18.80 3.41 62.11
C THR A 63 -17.32 3.10 61.98
N GLU A 64 -16.63 2.81 63.09
CA GLU A 64 -15.21 2.45 63.07
C GLU A 64 -14.98 1.10 62.39
N ALA A 65 -15.88 0.13 62.57
CA ALA A 65 -15.84 -1.14 61.85
C ALA A 65 -16.43 -1.08 60.43
N LEU A 66 -17.30 -0.10 60.14
CA LEU A 66 -17.97 0.05 58.84
C LEU A 66 -17.06 0.75 57.81
N VAL A 67 -16.31 1.77 58.22
CA VAL A 67 -15.44 2.56 57.34
C VAL A 67 -14.42 1.70 56.59
N PRO A 68 -13.65 0.79 57.22
CA PRO A 68 -12.70 -0.06 56.52
C PRO A 68 -13.37 -0.94 55.44
N LYS A 69 -14.54 -1.51 55.77
CA LYS A 69 -15.31 -2.33 54.81
C LYS A 69 -15.86 -1.50 53.65
N LEU A 70 -16.24 -0.26 53.94
CA LEU A 70 -16.73 0.67 52.93
C LEU A 70 -15.61 1.09 51.98
N ARG A 71 -14.44 1.45 52.51
CA ARG A 71 -13.22 1.71 51.74
C ARG A 71 -12.87 0.53 50.84
N GLU A 72 -12.78 -0.67 51.41
CA GLU A 72 -12.43 -1.89 50.65
C GLU A 72 -13.42 -2.12 49.49
N LYS A 73 -14.73 -2.03 49.74
CA LYS A 73 -15.74 -2.20 48.70
C LYS A 73 -15.68 -1.12 47.62
N MET A 74 -15.54 0.14 48.00
CA MET A 74 -15.46 1.25 47.06
C MET A 74 -14.21 1.15 46.20
N THR A 75 -13.05 0.87 46.80
CA THR A 75 -11.79 0.64 46.09
C THR A 75 -11.92 -0.54 45.12
N ALA A 76 -12.53 -1.66 45.53
CA ALA A 76 -12.73 -2.81 44.65
C ALA A 76 -13.63 -2.50 43.44
N ILE A 77 -14.73 -1.76 43.65
CA ILE A 77 -15.62 -1.32 42.57
C ILE A 77 -14.90 -0.38 41.62
N MET A 78 -14.19 0.61 42.15
CA MET A 78 -13.45 1.59 41.35
C MET A 78 -12.34 0.92 40.55
N MET A 79 -11.60 -0.02 41.15
CA MET A 79 -10.56 -0.80 40.47
C MET A 79 -11.14 -1.62 39.30
N LYS A 80 -12.30 -2.26 39.49
CA LYS A 80 -12.97 -3.00 38.43
C LYS A 80 -13.41 -2.08 37.29
N MET A 81 -13.94 -0.90 37.61
CA MET A 81 -14.33 0.11 36.61
C MET A 81 -13.12 0.63 35.85
N HIS A 82 -12.02 0.89 36.55
CA HIS A 82 -10.77 1.35 35.98
C HIS A 82 -10.16 0.34 35.00
N LEU A 83 -10.03 -0.92 35.43
CA LEU A 83 -9.54 -2.00 34.57
C LEU A 83 -10.46 -2.21 33.35
N GLY A 84 -11.78 -2.12 33.55
CA GLY A 84 -12.76 -2.13 32.47
C GLY A 84 -12.54 -0.98 31.47
N PHE A 85 -12.31 0.23 31.95
CA PHE A 85 -12.04 1.40 31.10
C PHE A 85 -10.78 1.23 30.25
N PHE A 86 -9.68 0.74 30.84
CA PHE A 86 -8.43 0.47 30.12
C PHE A 86 -8.62 -0.57 29.02
N HIS A 87 -9.29 -1.67 29.35
CA HIS A 87 -9.51 -2.76 28.41
C HIS A 87 -10.51 -2.39 27.30
N SER A 88 -11.65 -1.80 27.65
CA SER A 88 -12.71 -1.46 26.69
C SER A 88 -12.33 -0.36 25.70
N ASN A 89 -11.45 0.58 26.09
CA ASN A 89 -11.03 1.68 25.24
C ASN A 89 -9.69 1.45 24.53
N ASP A 90 -9.10 0.27 24.73
CA ASP A 90 -7.80 -0.11 24.18
C ASP A 90 -6.71 0.93 24.50
N ILE A 91 -6.69 1.38 25.76
CA ILE A 91 -5.87 2.52 26.18
C ILE A 91 -4.39 2.17 26.12
N GLU A 92 -4.05 0.91 26.42
CA GLU A 92 -2.67 0.43 26.39
C GLU A 92 -2.06 0.61 24.99
N ASN A 93 -2.77 0.19 23.94
CA ASN A 93 -2.32 0.35 22.55
C ASN A 93 -2.29 1.82 22.11
N LYS A 94 -3.24 2.64 22.59
CA LYS A 94 -3.25 4.08 22.27
C LYS A 94 -2.10 4.84 22.91
N LEU A 95 -1.79 4.56 24.18
CA LEU A 95 -0.63 5.13 24.87
C LEU A 95 0.66 4.70 24.19
N LEU A 96 0.76 3.42 23.83
CA LEU A 96 1.88 2.88 23.10
C LEU A 96 2.08 3.59 21.75
N ALA A 97 1.00 3.77 20.99
CA ALA A 97 1.03 4.50 19.72
C ALA A 97 1.44 5.97 19.90
N LEU A 98 0.99 6.62 20.99
CA LEU A 98 1.36 8.00 21.30
C LEU A 98 2.85 8.15 21.60
N GLU A 99 3.45 7.25 22.38
CA GLU A 99 4.89 7.30 22.66
C GLU A 99 5.71 7.08 21.38
N VAL A 100 5.32 6.13 20.53
CA VAL A 100 5.99 5.93 19.23
C VAL A 100 5.85 7.15 18.32
N LEU A 101 4.68 7.79 18.31
CA LEU A 101 4.47 9.01 17.53
C LEU A 101 5.32 10.17 18.07
N LYS A 102 5.41 10.32 19.38
CA LYS A 102 6.25 11.32 20.03
C LYS A 102 7.72 11.14 19.64
N ASP A 103 8.25 9.92 19.70
CA ASP A 103 9.63 9.64 19.29
C ASP A 103 9.85 9.89 17.80
N LYS A 104 8.92 9.44 16.95
CA LYS A 104 8.98 9.66 15.51
C LYS A 104 9.01 11.14 15.12
N PHE A 105 8.36 11.98 15.92
CA PHE A 105 8.23 13.42 15.66
C PHE A 105 9.04 14.29 16.62
N ALA A 106 9.94 13.73 17.43
CA ALA A 106 10.79 14.48 18.36
C ALA A 106 11.58 15.61 17.68
N GLY A 107 12.05 15.40 16.44
CA GLY A 107 12.73 16.43 15.64
C GLY A 107 11.83 17.59 15.16
N GLN A 108 10.54 17.56 15.47
CA GLN A 108 9.58 18.63 15.17
C GLN A 108 9.15 19.41 16.42
N GLU A 109 9.74 19.11 17.57
CA GLU A 109 9.48 19.80 18.82
C GLU A 109 9.76 21.31 18.68
N GLY A 110 8.86 22.15 19.22
CA GLY A 110 8.95 23.60 19.13
C GLY A 110 8.34 24.23 17.86
N LYS A 111 7.87 23.45 16.88
CA LYS A 111 7.08 23.99 15.77
C LYS A 111 5.66 24.30 16.27
N LYS A 112 5.21 25.55 16.07
CA LYS A 112 3.82 25.95 16.35
C LYS A 112 2.87 25.26 15.37
N TRP A 113 2.35 24.10 15.77
CA TRP A 113 1.20 23.48 15.13
C TRP A 113 -0.06 24.14 15.66
N ASN A 114 -0.46 25.25 15.03
CA ASN A 114 -1.67 25.96 15.44
C ASN A 114 -2.91 25.36 14.76
N VAL A 115 -3.23 24.12 15.13
CA VAL A 115 -4.36 23.36 14.56
C VAL A 115 -5.70 24.08 14.79
N ASN A 116 -5.80 24.87 15.86
CA ASN A 116 -7.04 25.58 16.22
C ASN A 116 -7.22 26.92 15.50
N GLU A 117 -6.15 27.53 14.98
CA GLU A 117 -6.21 28.81 14.25
C GLU A 117 -6.19 28.63 12.73
N MET A 118 -5.81 27.44 12.24
CA MET A 118 -5.78 27.15 10.81
C MET A 118 -7.17 26.91 10.22
N THR A 119 -7.37 27.41 9.01
CA THR A 119 -8.57 27.09 8.24
C THR A 119 -8.56 25.62 7.79
N PRO A 120 -9.73 24.98 7.55
CA PRO A 120 -9.79 23.62 7.02
C PRO A 120 -9.00 23.44 5.71
N GLU A 121 -8.89 24.49 4.91
CA GLU A 121 -8.13 24.47 3.65
C GLU A 121 -6.63 24.36 3.89
N GLU A 122 -6.10 25.08 4.87
CA GLU A 122 -4.69 25.03 5.26
C GLU A 122 -4.34 23.69 5.90
N LEU A 123 -5.22 23.17 6.75
CA LEU A 123 -5.06 21.85 7.38
C LEU A 123 -4.98 20.73 6.34
N THR A 124 -5.81 20.80 5.30
CA THR A 124 -5.87 19.77 4.24
C THR A 124 -4.87 20.01 3.10
N ARG A 125 -4.20 21.16 3.06
CA ARG A 125 -3.27 21.52 1.98
C ARG A 125 -2.12 20.51 1.82
N PRO A 126 -1.43 20.05 2.88
CA PRO A 126 -0.36 19.07 2.74
C PRO A 126 -0.84 17.75 2.16
N LEU A 127 -2.03 17.28 2.56
CA LEU A 127 -2.63 16.05 2.05
C LEU A 127 -2.96 16.16 0.56
N ARG A 128 -3.52 17.31 0.14
CA ARG A 128 -3.81 17.59 -1.27
C ARG A 128 -2.54 17.61 -2.11
N ILE A 129 -1.48 18.26 -1.63
CA ILE A 129 -0.17 18.29 -2.31
C ILE A 129 0.39 16.87 -2.45
N GLN A 130 0.40 16.07 -1.38
CA GLN A 130 0.90 14.70 -1.44
C GLN A 130 0.12 13.82 -2.42
N LEU A 131 -1.21 13.99 -2.47
CA LEU A 131 -2.06 13.27 -3.42
C LEU A 131 -1.73 13.69 -4.87
N MET A 132 -1.59 15.00 -5.12
CA MET A 132 -1.18 15.52 -6.42
C MET A 132 0.19 14.98 -6.83
N ASP A 133 1.19 15.00 -5.95
CA ASP A 133 2.52 14.45 -6.20
C ASP A 133 2.47 12.95 -6.56
N SER A 134 1.64 12.17 -5.86
CA SER A 134 1.48 10.75 -6.17
C SER A 134 0.86 10.52 -7.55
N SER A 135 -0.09 11.38 -7.94
CA SER A 135 -0.75 11.34 -9.24
C SER A 135 0.21 11.73 -10.36
N ILE A 136 1.02 12.76 -10.15
CA ILE A 136 2.07 13.20 -11.07
C ILE A 136 3.05 12.04 -11.33
N ARG A 137 3.60 11.44 -10.27
CA ARG A 137 4.53 10.29 -10.41
C ARG A 137 3.93 9.12 -11.18
N TYR A 138 2.64 8.86 -10.99
CA TYR A 138 1.95 7.81 -11.73
C TYR A 138 1.82 8.15 -13.22
N LEU A 139 1.45 9.39 -13.54
CA LEU A 139 1.32 9.84 -14.93
C LEU A 139 2.67 9.88 -15.65
N GLU A 140 3.74 10.31 -14.97
CA GLU A 140 5.12 10.29 -15.50
C GLU A 140 5.53 8.88 -15.90
N ARG A 141 5.34 7.88 -15.02
CA ARG A 141 5.62 6.48 -15.34
C ARG A 141 4.79 5.98 -16.52
N LYS A 142 3.52 6.37 -16.61
CA LYS A 142 2.67 6.01 -17.76
C LYS A 142 3.22 6.58 -19.07
N ILE A 143 3.61 7.85 -19.08
CA ILE A 143 4.20 8.50 -20.25
C ILE A 143 5.47 7.77 -20.66
N GLU A 144 6.36 7.47 -19.72
CA GLU A 144 7.60 6.75 -19.99
C GLU A 144 7.33 5.38 -20.65
N THR A 145 6.38 4.60 -20.12
CA THR A 145 6.03 3.31 -20.71
C THR A 145 5.42 3.44 -22.12
N GLN A 146 4.64 4.48 -22.37
CA GLN A 146 4.08 4.74 -23.71
C GLN A 146 5.17 5.14 -24.69
N GLN A 147 6.12 5.96 -24.26
CA GLN A 147 7.26 6.38 -25.07
C GLN A 147 8.13 5.18 -25.47
N GLN A 148 8.39 4.26 -24.54
CA GLN A 148 9.10 3.01 -24.84
C GLN A 148 8.34 2.14 -25.85
N LYS A 149 7.01 1.98 -25.69
CA LYS A 149 6.18 1.23 -26.65
C LYS A 149 6.19 1.85 -28.04
N LEU A 150 6.14 3.19 -28.11
CA LEU A 150 6.19 3.92 -29.36
C LEU A 150 7.54 3.75 -30.06
N GLN A 151 8.64 3.81 -29.31
CA GLN A 151 9.98 3.57 -29.83
C GLN A 151 10.10 2.18 -30.47
N ILE A 152 9.63 1.14 -29.77
CA ILE A 152 9.61 -0.24 -30.28
C ILE A 152 8.76 -0.33 -31.56
N ALA A 153 7.60 0.31 -31.59
CA ALA A 153 6.73 0.31 -32.77
C ALA A 153 7.38 1.03 -33.97
N LEU A 154 8.09 2.12 -33.73
CA LEU A 154 8.81 2.87 -34.76
C LEU A 154 9.95 2.04 -35.36
N GLU A 155 10.75 1.39 -34.52
CA GLU A 155 11.82 0.49 -34.96
C GLU A 155 11.28 -0.67 -35.80
N LYS A 156 10.18 -1.30 -35.36
CA LYS A 156 9.47 -2.33 -36.15
C LYS A 156 8.98 -1.79 -37.49
N SER A 157 8.42 -0.59 -37.53
CA SER A 157 7.95 0.04 -38.78
C SER A 157 9.11 0.28 -39.75
N LYS A 158 10.23 0.79 -39.27
CA LYS A 158 11.43 1.02 -40.08
C LYS A 158 11.96 -0.29 -40.68
N ALA A 159 12.13 -1.32 -39.86
CA ALA A 159 12.56 -2.65 -40.32
C ALA A 159 11.59 -3.24 -41.37
N ASN A 160 10.28 -3.03 -41.20
CA ASN A 160 9.30 -3.51 -42.16
C ASN A 160 9.36 -2.76 -43.50
N ARG A 161 9.60 -1.45 -43.48
CA ARG A 161 9.80 -0.65 -44.71
C ARG A 161 11.03 -1.12 -45.48
N GLU A 162 12.14 -1.37 -44.78
CA GLU A 162 13.37 -1.90 -45.40
C GLU A 162 13.13 -3.27 -46.04
N ARG A 163 12.40 -4.17 -45.36
CA ARG A 163 12.00 -5.47 -45.93
C ARG A 163 11.15 -5.33 -47.18
N LEU A 164 10.14 -4.45 -47.16
CA LEU A 164 9.28 -4.20 -48.32
C LEU A 164 10.07 -3.63 -49.50
N GLN A 165 11.01 -2.73 -49.25
CA GLN A 165 11.90 -2.20 -50.28
C GLN A 165 12.77 -3.29 -50.91
N ASN A 166 13.32 -4.20 -50.09
CA ASN A 166 14.10 -5.33 -50.58
C ASN A 166 13.26 -6.27 -51.45
N ILE A 167 12.05 -6.63 -51.01
CA ILE A 167 11.11 -7.45 -51.79
C ILE A 167 10.75 -6.77 -53.12
N GLN A 168 10.52 -5.46 -53.11
CA GLN A 168 10.23 -4.71 -54.33
C GLN A 168 11.41 -4.71 -55.30
N ASN A 169 12.64 -4.55 -54.79
CA ASN A 169 13.85 -4.63 -55.60
C ASN A 169 14.04 -6.03 -56.22
N GLU A 170 13.80 -7.09 -55.45
CA GLU A 170 13.85 -8.47 -55.95
C GLU A 170 12.78 -8.72 -57.02
N ARG A 171 11.56 -8.22 -56.82
CA ARG A 171 10.47 -8.32 -57.80
C ARG A 171 10.84 -7.66 -59.12
N VAL A 172 11.46 -6.47 -59.09
CA VAL A 172 11.91 -5.78 -60.30
C VAL A 172 12.99 -6.58 -61.03
N LYS A 173 13.97 -7.13 -60.28
CA LYS A 173 15.02 -7.99 -60.86
C LYS A 173 14.44 -9.25 -61.50
N LEU A 174 13.55 -9.95 -60.81
CA LEU A 174 12.90 -11.16 -61.32
C LEU A 174 12.06 -10.88 -62.57
N ASN A 175 11.31 -9.78 -62.58
CA ASN A 175 10.55 -9.37 -63.75
C ASN A 175 11.47 -9.12 -64.96
N ALA A 176 12.59 -8.42 -64.77
CA ALA A 176 13.55 -8.18 -65.85
C ALA A 176 14.15 -9.49 -66.40
N ILE A 177 14.52 -10.44 -65.53
CA ILE A 177 15.01 -11.77 -65.95
C ILE A 177 13.93 -12.54 -66.73
N MET A 178 12.69 -12.50 -66.25
CA MET A 178 11.57 -13.19 -66.91
C MET A 178 11.26 -12.59 -68.28
N GLU A 179 11.30 -11.25 -68.41
CA GLU A 179 11.13 -10.56 -69.68
C GLU A 179 12.26 -10.93 -70.67
N GLN A 180 13.50 -11.00 -70.20
CA GLN A 180 14.62 -11.46 -71.01
C GLN A 180 14.43 -12.90 -71.49
N GLN A 181 14.09 -13.83 -70.59
CA GLN A 181 13.84 -15.23 -70.97
C GLN A 181 12.67 -15.35 -71.95
N LEU A 182 11.59 -14.59 -71.75
CA LEU A 182 10.47 -14.57 -72.69
C LEU A 182 10.88 -14.06 -74.08
N ALA A 183 11.79 -13.09 -74.16
CA ALA A 183 12.35 -12.62 -75.42
C ALA A 183 13.19 -13.73 -76.08
N GLU A 184 14.10 -14.37 -75.34
CA GLU A 184 14.91 -15.50 -75.83
C GLU A 184 14.02 -16.66 -76.32
N PHE A 185 12.97 -17.02 -75.57
CA PHE A 185 12.01 -18.05 -75.98
C PHE A 185 11.25 -17.66 -77.26
N LYS A 186 10.87 -16.39 -77.41
CA LYS A 186 10.20 -15.91 -78.63
C LYS A 186 11.12 -16.01 -79.86
N GLU A 187 12.43 -15.81 -79.70
CA GLU A 187 13.41 -15.93 -80.77
C GLU A 187 13.73 -17.39 -81.12
N ILE A 188 13.85 -18.26 -80.12
CA ILE A 188 14.22 -19.68 -80.31
C ILE A 188 13.03 -20.52 -80.81
N LYS A 189 11.80 -20.22 -80.38
CA LYS A 189 10.59 -20.97 -80.75
C LYS A 189 10.41 -21.15 -82.28
N PRO A 190 10.54 -20.12 -83.14
CA PRO A 190 10.43 -20.31 -84.59
C PRO A 190 11.55 -21.20 -85.14
N GLN A 191 12.78 -21.07 -84.63
CA GLN A 191 13.91 -21.90 -85.06
C GLN A 191 13.66 -23.38 -84.76
N ILE A 192 13.11 -23.70 -83.58
CA ILE A 192 12.72 -25.06 -83.21
C ILE A 192 11.61 -25.59 -84.13
N LEU A 193 10.60 -24.76 -84.42
CA LEU A 193 9.50 -25.15 -85.31
C LEU A 193 9.98 -25.40 -86.74
N ASP A 194 10.92 -24.61 -87.25
CA ASP A 194 11.49 -24.79 -88.58
C ASP A 194 12.41 -26.02 -88.63
N MET A 195 13.20 -26.26 -87.59
CA MET A 195 13.95 -27.52 -87.43
C MET A 195 12.99 -28.72 -87.43
N GLN A 196 11.88 -28.66 -86.70
CA GLN A 196 10.88 -29.74 -86.65
C GLN A 196 10.24 -29.99 -88.02
N LYS A 197 9.87 -28.94 -88.76
CA LYS A 197 9.39 -29.07 -90.14
C LYS A 197 10.44 -29.70 -91.06
N SER A 198 11.69 -29.24 -90.99
CA SER A 198 12.78 -29.80 -91.80
C SER A 198 13.01 -31.29 -91.53
N LEU A 199 12.84 -31.73 -90.28
CA LEU A 199 12.95 -33.13 -89.89
C LEU A 199 11.78 -33.95 -90.45
N ILE A 200 10.55 -33.44 -90.34
CA ILE A 200 9.35 -34.08 -90.89
C ILE A 200 9.45 -34.18 -92.42
N ASP A 201 9.93 -33.15 -93.09
CA ASP A 201 10.14 -33.13 -94.54
C ASP A 201 11.23 -34.12 -94.97
N SER A 202 12.28 -34.30 -94.16
CA SER A 202 13.33 -35.30 -94.41
C SER A 202 12.85 -36.74 -94.23
N ILE A 203 11.89 -36.99 -93.34
CA ILE A 203 11.28 -38.31 -93.09
C ILE A 203 10.17 -38.61 -94.11
N SER A 204 9.51 -37.59 -94.65
CA SER A 204 8.35 -37.72 -95.56
C SER A 204 8.72 -37.74 -97.05
N ARG A 205 10.00 -37.63 -97.41
CA ARG A 205 10.48 -37.90 -98.78
C ARG A 205 10.71 -39.41 -98.93
N PRO A 206 9.93 -40.13 -99.76
CA PRO A 206 10.28 -41.48 -100.14
C PRO A 206 11.49 -41.42 -101.07
N ASP A 207 12.49 -42.26 -100.81
CA ASP A 207 13.52 -42.59 -101.79
C ASP A 207 12.84 -42.98 -103.11
N CYS A 208 13.18 -42.28 -104.19
CA CYS A 208 12.93 -42.73 -105.56
C CYS A 208 13.93 -43.83 -105.93
#